data_AF-A0A3M5J3S0-F1
#
_entry.id   AF-A0A3M5J3S0-F1
#
_cell.length_a   1.000
_cell.length_b   1.000
_cell.length_c   1.000
_cell.angle_alpha   90.00
_cell.angle_beta   90.00
_cell.angle_gamma   90.00
#
_symmetry.space_group_name_H-M   'P 1'
#
loop_
_entity.id
_entity.type
_entity.pdbx_description
1 polymer ?
#
loop_
_entity_poly.entity_id
_entity_poly.type
_entity_poly.pdbx_seq_one_letter_code
_entity_poly.pdbx_strand_id
1 'polypeptide(L)' 'SFSEFPLVDHDHETFGGRYKLDIGNFQDVIDYGKIISTSVQKMQDEWIQQVQSNAEKRDFSYISLAV' A
#
# COMPACT_ATOMS: atom_id res chain seq x y z
N SER A 1 10.99 -27.05 2.82
CA SER A 1 10.03 -26.14 3.44
C SER A 1 10.49 -24.74 3.09
N PHE A 2 9.77 -24.03 2.22
CA PHE A 2 10.09 -22.63 1.92
C PHE A 2 9.62 -21.79 3.10
N SER A 3 10.54 -21.13 3.79
CA SER A 3 10.22 -20.14 4.80
C SER A 3 9.51 -18.97 4.13
N GLU A 4 8.30 -18.65 4.58
CA GLU A 4 7.64 -17.37 4.31
C GLU A 4 8.61 -16.26 4.74
N PHE A 5 9.29 -15.63 3.78
CA PHE A 5 9.87 -14.32 4.02
C PHE A 5 8.68 -13.43 4.37
N PRO A 6 8.63 -12.80 5.55
CA PRO A 6 7.63 -11.78 5.78
C PRO A 6 7.84 -10.74 4.70
N LEU A 7 6.93 -10.73 3.71
CA LEU A 7 6.87 -9.70 2.69
C LEU A 7 6.86 -8.39 3.48
N VAL A 8 7.89 -7.57 3.29
CA VAL A 8 8.00 -6.29 3.98
C VAL A 8 6.71 -5.53 3.69
N ASP A 9 5.84 -5.44 4.70
CA ASP A 9 4.56 -4.76 4.57
C ASP A 9 4.90 -3.28 4.45
N HIS A 10 4.76 -2.75 3.24
CA HIS A 10 4.99 -1.33 2.97
C HIS A 10 3.73 -0.50 3.21
N ASP A 11 2.67 -1.10 3.77
CA ASP A 11 1.51 -0.35 4.24
C ASP A 11 1.91 0.50 5.45
N HIS A 12 2.26 1.76 5.18
CA HIS A 12 2.58 2.77 6.19
C HIS A 12 1.39 2.94 7.15
N GLU A 13 1.64 3.31 8.42
CA GLU A 13 0.59 3.60 9.42
C GLU A 13 -0.53 4.52 8.90
N THR A 14 -0.23 5.35 7.91
CA THR A 14 -1.14 6.27 7.21
C THR A 14 -2.38 5.59 6.65
N PHE A 15 -2.29 4.32 6.25
CA PHE A 15 -3.41 3.60 5.64
C PHE A 15 -4.04 2.55 6.54
N GLY A 16 -3.43 2.23 7.68
CA GLY A 16 -4.04 1.41 8.73
C GLY A 16 -4.28 -0.05 8.34
N GLY A 17 -3.41 -0.66 7.55
CA GLY A 17 -3.51 -2.05 7.14
C GLY A 17 -4.48 -2.30 5.97
N ARG A 18 -5.02 -1.26 5.33
CA ARG A 18 -6.20 -1.36 4.45
C ARG A 18 -5.91 -1.71 3.00
N TYR A 19 -4.68 -1.52 2.55
CA TYR A 19 -4.29 -1.80 1.16
C TYR A 19 -3.25 -2.92 1.12
N LYS A 20 -3.32 -3.74 0.08
CA LYS A 20 -2.28 -4.70 -0.21
C LYS A 20 -1.18 -3.99 -0.99
N LEU A 21 -0.05 -3.75 -0.33
CA LEU A 21 1.15 -3.14 -0.91
C LEU A 21 2.35 -4.02 -0.55
N ASP A 22 2.74 -4.87 -1.47
CA ASP A 22 3.91 -5.73 -1.36
C ASP A 22 4.87 -5.47 -2.54
N ILE A 23 6.09 -5.99 -2.47
CA ILE A 23 7.10 -5.80 -3.51
C ILE A 23 6.63 -6.27 -4.91
N GLY A 24 5.68 -7.21 -4.95
CA GLY A 24 5.14 -7.76 -6.19
C GLY A 24 4.21 -6.80 -6.92
N ASN A 25 3.42 -6.01 -6.20
CA ASN A 25 2.47 -5.07 -6.80
C ASN A 25 2.86 -3.58 -6.66
N PHE A 26 3.92 -3.27 -5.91
CA PHE A 26 4.33 -1.89 -5.65
C PHE A 26 4.53 -1.07 -6.92
N GLN A 27 5.19 -1.66 -7.91
CA GLN A 27 5.51 -1.04 -9.20
C GLN A 27 4.30 -0.86 -10.14
N ASP A 28 3.20 -1.57 -9.89
CA ASP A 28 1.92 -1.35 -10.60
C ASP A 28 1.09 -0.25 -9.94
N VAL A 29 1.26 -0.07 -8.62
CA VAL A 29 0.53 0.92 -7.83
C VAL A 29 1.19 2.30 -7.91
N ILE A 30 2.53 2.36 -7.91
CA ILE A 30 3.31 3.58 -7.75
C ILE A 30 4.08 3.97 -9.02
N ASP A 31 3.73 5.14 -9.56
CA ASP A 31 4.50 5.85 -10.58
C ASP A 31 5.47 6.85 -9.93
N TYR A 32 6.72 6.42 -9.78
CA TYR A 32 7.80 7.25 -9.27
C TYR A 32 8.14 8.44 -10.17
N GLY A 33 7.99 8.30 -11.49
CA GLY A 33 8.24 9.40 -12.42
C GLY A 33 7.28 10.55 -12.17
N LYS A 34 5.99 10.22 -11.97
CA LYS A 34 4.96 11.19 -11.62
C LYS A 34 5.21 11.83 -10.25
N ILE A 35 5.58 11.06 -9.23
CA ILE A 35 5.90 11.59 -7.89
C ILE A 35 7.10 12.56 -7.96
N ILE A 36 8.18 12.20 -8.65
CA ILE A 36 9.38 13.06 -8.71
C ILE A 36 9.12 14.31 -9.57
N SER A 37 8.19 14.24 -10.52
CA SER A 37 7.79 15.38 -11.34
C SER A 37 6.91 16.41 -10.61
N THR A 38 6.36 16.07 -9.43
CA THR A 38 5.61 17.03 -8.60
C THR A 38 6.53 17.83 -7.67
N SER A 39 6.01 18.88 -7.02
CA SER A 39 6.81 19.62 -6.04
C SER A 39 7.05 18.78 -4.80
N VAL A 40 8.17 19.03 -4.10
CA VAL A 40 8.53 18.31 -2.86
C VAL A 40 7.38 18.33 -1.84
N GLN A 41 6.64 19.45 -1.73
CA GLN A 41 5.50 19.55 -0.82
C GLN A 41 4.31 18.64 -1.19
N LYS A 42 4.21 18.23 -2.46
CA LYS A 42 3.09 17.44 -2.99
C LYS A 42 3.43 15.98 -3.23
N MET A 43 4.68 15.58 -3.07
CA MET A 43 5.12 14.19 -3.30
C MET A 43 4.38 13.19 -2.41
N GLN A 44 4.16 13.56 -1.14
CA GLN A 44 3.42 12.74 -0.20
C GLN A 44 1.95 12.59 -0.61
N ASP A 45 1.29 13.68 -1.00
CA ASP A 45 -0.12 13.65 -1.43
C ASP A 45 -0.30 12.82 -2.70
N GLU A 46 0.60 12.97 -3.66
CA GLU A 46 0.59 12.18 -4.89
C GLU A 46 0.77 10.69 -4.60
N TRP A 47 1.70 10.33 -3.71
CA TRP A 47 1.86 8.94 -3.26
C TRP A 47 0.59 8.40 -2.60
N ILE A 48 -0.03 9.17 -1.68
CA ILE A 48 -1.29 8.78 -1.03
C ILE A 48 -2.41 8.55 -2.06
N GLN A 49 -2.54 9.44 -3.05
CA GLN A 49 -3.58 9.31 -4.08
C GLN A 49 -3.37 8.08 -4.96
N GLN A 50 -2.13 7.75 -5.32
CA GLN A 50 -1.83 6.57 -6.13
C GLN A 50 -2.14 5.28 -5.37
N VAL A 51 -1.77 5.19 -4.09
CA VAL A 51 -2.15 4.05 -3.24
C VAL A 51 -3.67 3.89 -3.18
N GLN A 52 -4.41 4.97 -2.90
CA GLN A 52 -5.87 4.90 -2.77
C GLN A 52 -6.59 4.56 -4.08
N SER A 53 -6.00 4.92 -5.23
CA SER A 53 -6.62 4.75 -6.54
C SER A 53 -6.27 3.41 -7.20
N ASN A 54 -5.06 2.91 -6.98
CA ASN A 54 -4.51 1.80 -7.74
C ASN A 54 -4.31 0.53 -6.89
N ALA A 55 -4.12 0.66 -5.57
CA ALA A 55 -3.89 -0.51 -4.72
C ALA A 55 -5.18 -1.28 -4.46
N GLU A 56 -5.07 -2.61 -4.47
CA GLU A 56 -6.14 -3.48 -4.04
C GLU A 56 -6.42 -3.29 -2.54
N LYS A 57 -7.69 -3.14 -2.17
CA LYS A 57 -8.10 -3.11 -0.76
C LYS A 57 -8.00 -4.51 -0.18
N ARG A 58 -7.47 -4.63 1.03
CA ARG A 58 -7.54 -5.90 1.76
C ARG A 58 -8.99 -6.18 2.10
N ASP A 59 -9.48 -7.36 1.72
CA ASP A 59 -10.75 -7.87 2.24
C ASP A 59 -10.57 -8.18 3.72
N PHE A 60 -11.06 -7.28 4.58
CA PHE A 60 -11.17 -7.58 6.00
C PHE A 60 -12.30 -8.59 6.17
N SER A 61 -11.93 -9.86 6.28
CA SER A 61 -12.80 -10.87 6.88
C SER A 61 -12.98 -10.49 8.34
N TYR A 62 -14.05 -9.77 8.67
CA TYR A 62 -14.44 -9.52 10.05
C TYR A 62 -14.70 -10.89 10.71
N ILE A 63 -13.71 -11.40 11.44
CA ILE A 63 -13.95 -12.49 12.38
C ILE A 63 -14.69 -11.84 13.54
N SER A 64 -16.03 -11.87 13.49
CA SER A 64 -16.86 -11.54 14.65
C SER A 64 -16.55 -12.57 15.74
N LEU A 65 -15.69 -12.18 16.68
CA LEU A 65 -15.55 -12.90 17.95
C LEU A 65 -16.83 -12.64 18.75
N ALA A 66 -17.84 -13.47 18.53
CA ALA A 66 -18.94 -13.57 19.49
C ALA A 66 -18.35 -14.18 20.78
N VAL A 67 -18.38 -13.41 21.86
CA VAL A 67 -18.11 -13.85 23.25
C VAL A 67 -19.44 -14.04 23.95
#